data_AF-D3YC28-F1
#
_entry.id   AF-D3YC28-F1
#
_cell.length_a   1.000
_cell.length_b   1.000
_cell.length_c   1.000
_cell.angle_alpha   90.00
_cell.angle_beta   90.00
_cell.angle_gamma   90.00
#
_symmetry.space_group_name_H-M   'P 1'
#
loop_
_entity.id
_entity.type
_entity.pdbx_description
1 polymer ?
#
loop_
_entity_poly.entity_id
_entity_poly.type
_entity_poly.pdbx_seq_one_letter_code
_entity_poly.pdbx_strand_id
1 'polypeptide(L)'
;MFKLSGVILILATFTDVIWCQSCPSGFLHHDNSCYSLIRVLASWAEASVYCQAIGSHLAYVEDASEHSFVEGYLKREDTTIMSDGIWISGLTYLVKDDWQWGFKNTRIANTFWAPGEPNNDRSSQFCVMYKKGSYMWDDNECQDTEYFLCELELESAPGIVGK
;
A
#
# COMPACT_ATOMS: atom_id res chain seq x y z
N MET A 1 49.80 50.05 -3.42
CA MET A 1 48.72 49.50 -4.26
C MET A 1 48.21 48.23 -3.59
N PHE A 2 47.00 48.28 -3.05
CA PHE A 2 46.36 47.22 -2.29
C PHE A 2 45.51 46.34 -3.21
N LYS A 3 45.53 45.02 -3.02
CA LYS A 3 44.40 44.14 -3.35
C LYS A 3 44.28 43.06 -2.28
N LEU A 4 43.26 43.19 -1.44
CA LEU A 4 42.75 42.11 -0.59
C LEU A 4 41.76 41.32 -1.44
N SER A 5 42.02 40.02 -1.63
CA SER A 5 41.04 39.09 -2.20
C SER A 5 40.00 38.76 -1.13
N GLY A 6 38.76 39.19 -1.36
CA GLY A 6 37.63 38.85 -0.51
C GLY A 6 37.18 37.41 -0.76
N VAL A 7 37.03 36.64 0.32
CA VAL A 7 36.33 35.35 0.31
C VAL A 7 34.85 35.65 0.53
N ILE A 8 34.01 35.31 -0.44
CA ILE A 8 32.56 35.42 -0.33
C ILE A 8 32.06 34.19 0.44
N LEU A 9 31.72 34.36 1.71
CA LEU A 9 30.96 33.39 2.49
C LEU A 9 29.49 33.47 2.06
N ILE A 10 29.07 32.59 1.16
CA ILE A 10 27.65 32.38 0.86
C ILE A 10 27.06 31.64 2.06
N LEU A 11 26.45 32.37 2.99
CA LEU A 11 25.56 31.78 3.98
C LEU A 11 24.30 31.35 3.23
N ALA A 12 24.30 30.10 2.73
CA ALA A 12 23.08 29.46 2.26
C ALA A 12 22.16 29.33 3.47
N THR A 13 21.18 30.23 3.59
CA THR A 13 20.07 30.02 4.49
C THR A 13 19.28 28.86 3.90
N PHE A 14 19.53 27.65 4.39
CA PHE A 14 18.62 26.53 4.20
C PHE A 14 17.33 26.93 4.91
N THR A 15 16.42 27.54 4.16
CA THR A 15 15.03 27.54 4.57
C THR A 15 14.63 26.09 4.47
N ASP A 16 14.59 25.40 5.62
CA ASP A 16 13.96 24.09 5.72
C ASP A 16 12.52 24.27 5.26
N VAL A 17 12.27 24.00 3.98
CA VAL A 17 10.93 23.90 3.45
C VAL A 17 10.41 22.61 4.06
N ILE A 18 9.77 22.73 5.23
CA ILE A 18 9.05 21.63 5.87
C ILE A 18 7.93 21.28 4.89
N TRP A 19 8.20 20.31 4.02
CA TRP A 19 7.18 19.71 3.17
C TRP A 19 6.28 18.90 4.09
N CYS A 20 5.13 19.47 4.45
CA CYS A 20 4.03 18.69 4.98
C CYS A 20 3.57 17.79 3.83
N GLN A 21 4.09 16.57 3.77
CA GLN A 21 3.76 15.61 2.71
C GLN A 21 2.31 15.20 2.91
N SER A 22 1.37 15.95 2.33
CA SER A 22 -0.04 15.62 2.36
C SER A 22 -0.36 14.57 1.30
N CYS A 23 -1.36 13.73 1.58
CA CYS A 23 -1.79 12.75 0.59
C CYS A 23 -2.27 13.43 -0.70
N PRO A 24 -1.92 12.88 -1.88
CA PRO A 24 -2.48 13.33 -3.15
C PRO A 24 -4.01 13.30 -3.14
N SER A 25 -4.64 14.09 -4.02
CA SER A 25 -6.09 14.06 -4.17
C SER A 25 -6.57 12.63 -4.50
N GLY A 26 -7.62 12.16 -3.80
CA GLY A 26 -8.14 10.80 -3.95
C GLY A 26 -7.48 9.76 -3.06
N PHE A 27 -6.48 10.14 -2.25
CA PHE A 27 -5.88 9.27 -1.23
C PHE A 27 -6.32 9.68 0.18
N LEU A 28 -6.52 8.69 1.04
CA LEU A 28 -6.78 8.85 2.47
C LEU A 28 -5.52 8.62 3.27
N HIS A 29 -5.24 9.52 4.20
CA HIS A 29 -4.08 9.44 5.09
C HIS A 29 -4.31 8.46 6.24
N HIS A 30 -3.32 7.61 6.50
CA HIS A 30 -3.21 6.84 7.74
C HIS A 30 -1.73 6.63 8.08
N ASP A 31 -1.35 7.01 9.30
CA ASP A 31 0.02 6.98 9.79
C ASP A 31 1.04 7.59 8.80
N ASN A 32 1.97 6.78 8.28
CA ASN A 32 2.98 7.24 7.33
C ASN A 32 2.65 6.86 5.88
N SER A 33 1.38 6.60 5.57
CA SER A 33 0.96 6.15 4.24
C SER A 33 -0.33 6.85 3.78
N CYS A 34 -0.54 6.78 2.47
CA CYS A 34 -1.71 7.29 1.77
C CYS A 34 -2.35 6.14 0.99
N TYR A 35 -3.67 5.99 1.07
CA TYR A 35 -4.39 4.84 0.50
C TYR A 35 -5.47 5.28 -0.47
N SER A 36 -5.60 4.59 -1.61
CA SER A 36 -6.66 4.88 -2.59
C SER A 36 -7.34 3.60 -3.06
N LEU A 37 -8.66 3.54 -2.94
CA LEU A 37 -9.49 2.46 -3.49
C LEU A 37 -9.74 2.71 -4.98
N ILE A 38 -9.15 1.86 -5.82
CA ILE A 38 -9.30 1.91 -7.27
C ILE A 38 -10.45 0.99 -7.69
N ARG A 39 -11.47 1.59 -8.31
CA ARG A 39 -12.70 0.91 -8.75
C ARG A 39 -12.64 0.52 -10.22
N VAL A 40 -11.57 -0.19 -10.57
CA VAL A 40 -11.36 -0.79 -11.90
C VAL A 40 -11.17 -2.27 -11.66
N LEU A 41 -11.91 -3.12 -12.39
CA LEU A 41 -11.75 -4.56 -12.32
C LEU A 41 -10.42 -4.94 -12.98
N ALA A 42 -9.55 -5.60 -12.22
CA ALA A 42 -8.22 -6.00 -12.67
C ALA A 42 -7.81 -7.30 -11.98
N SER A 43 -7.04 -8.14 -12.69
CA SER A 43 -6.30 -9.22 -12.05
C SER A 43 -5.30 -8.67 -11.02
N TRP A 44 -4.83 -9.51 -10.11
CA TRP A 44 -3.86 -9.09 -9.10
C TRP A 44 -2.60 -8.46 -9.74
N ALA A 45 -2.12 -9.05 -10.84
CA ALA A 45 -0.95 -8.56 -11.56
C ALA A 45 -1.20 -7.20 -12.24
N GLU A 46 -2.35 -7.02 -12.88
CA GLU A 46 -2.75 -5.74 -13.49
C GLU A 46 -2.93 -4.65 -12.45
N ALA A 47 -3.54 -4.97 -11.30
CA ALA A 47 -3.69 -4.07 -10.17
C ALA A 47 -2.33 -3.62 -9.61
N SER A 48 -1.38 -4.55 -9.47
CA SER A 48 0.00 -4.24 -9.08
C SER A 48 0.68 -3.26 -10.04
N VAL A 49 0.55 -3.50 -11.35
CA VAL A 49 1.07 -2.60 -12.38
C VAL A 49 0.40 -1.22 -12.32
N TYR A 50 -0.91 -1.16 -12.09
CA TYR A 50 -1.64 0.10 -11.98
C TYR A 50 -1.14 0.94 -10.80
N CYS A 51 -1.03 0.35 -9.60
CA CYS A 51 -0.55 1.09 -8.43
C CYS A 51 0.87 1.63 -8.66
N GLN A 52 1.76 0.83 -9.26
CA GLN A 52 3.10 1.26 -9.63
C GLN A 52 3.08 2.44 -10.63
N ALA A 53 2.17 2.39 -11.62
CA ALA A 53 2.05 3.45 -12.62
C ALA A 53 1.61 4.81 -12.03
N ILE A 54 0.89 4.81 -10.90
CA ILE A 54 0.50 6.03 -10.18
C ILE A 54 1.47 6.40 -9.05
N GLY A 55 2.66 5.78 -9.00
CA GLY A 55 3.70 6.07 -8.02
C GLY A 55 3.47 5.47 -6.64
N SER A 56 2.67 4.41 -6.56
CA SER A 56 2.28 3.69 -5.33
C SER A 56 2.53 2.18 -5.49
N HIS A 57 2.06 1.35 -4.58
CA HIS A 57 2.05 -0.11 -4.72
C HIS A 57 0.71 -0.67 -4.25
N LEU A 58 0.43 -1.96 -4.51
CA LEU A 58 -0.69 -2.62 -3.82
C LEU A 58 -0.42 -2.53 -2.31
N ALA A 59 -1.45 -2.16 -1.56
CA ALA A 59 -1.35 -2.03 -0.10
C ALA A 59 -0.90 -3.36 0.51
N TYR A 60 0.12 -3.31 1.37
CA TYR A 60 0.35 -4.40 2.32
C TYR A 60 -0.36 -4.04 3.61
N VAL A 61 -0.61 -4.97 4.53
CA VAL A 61 -1.28 -4.66 5.80
C VAL A 61 -0.56 -5.35 6.94
N GLU A 62 0.35 -4.62 7.59
CA GLU A 62 1.35 -5.17 8.51
C GLU A 62 0.84 -5.37 9.93
N ASP A 63 -0.11 -4.54 10.38
CA ASP A 63 -0.58 -4.56 11.75
C ASP A 63 -2.08 -4.30 11.91
N ALA A 64 -2.55 -4.38 13.16
CA ALA A 64 -3.95 -4.24 13.50
C ALA A 64 -4.48 -2.80 13.35
N SER A 65 -3.61 -1.78 13.46
CA SER A 65 -3.98 -0.38 13.22
C SER A 65 -4.34 -0.21 11.76
N GLU A 66 -3.46 -0.67 10.88
CA GLU A 66 -3.64 -0.60 9.44
C GLU A 66 -4.83 -1.44 8.98
N HIS A 67 -4.97 -2.67 9.49
CA HIS A 67 -6.14 -3.49 9.21
C HIS A 67 -7.45 -2.78 9.60
N SER A 68 -7.51 -2.17 10.78
CA SER A 68 -8.71 -1.47 11.27
C SER A 68 -9.02 -0.24 10.42
N PHE A 69 -7.98 0.48 9.97
CA PHE A 69 -8.14 1.61 9.07
C PHE A 69 -8.70 1.17 7.71
N VAL A 70 -8.10 0.14 7.09
CA VAL A 70 -8.54 -0.38 5.78
C VAL A 70 -9.96 -0.94 5.88
N GLU A 71 -10.26 -1.74 6.91
CA GLU A 71 -11.60 -2.27 7.15
C GLU A 71 -12.64 -1.14 7.27
N GLY A 72 -12.34 -0.11 8.06
CA GLY A 72 -13.20 1.05 8.21
C GLY A 72 -13.34 1.87 6.92
N TYR A 73 -12.28 1.98 6.12
CA TYR A 73 -12.31 2.63 4.82
C TYR A 73 -13.25 1.88 3.86
N LEU A 74 -13.05 0.58 3.69
CA LEU A 74 -13.86 -0.24 2.80
C LEU A 74 -15.33 -0.29 3.23
N LYS A 75 -15.63 -0.37 4.54
CA LYS A 75 -16.99 -0.28 5.07
C LYS A 75 -17.70 1.04 4.73
N ARG A 76 -16.99 2.17 4.74
CA ARG A 76 -17.57 3.47 4.32
C ARG A 76 -17.86 3.52 2.82
N GLU A 77 -17.07 2.79 2.04
CA GLU A 77 -17.17 2.72 0.59
C GLU A 77 -18.07 1.57 0.09
N ASP A 78 -18.66 0.76 0.99
CA ASP A 78 -19.43 -0.46 0.71
C ASP A 78 -20.41 -0.30 -0.46
N THR A 79 -21.19 0.78 -0.44
CA THR A 79 -22.20 1.08 -1.48
C THR A 79 -21.62 1.33 -2.88
N THR A 80 -20.31 1.51 -3.00
CA THR A 80 -19.58 1.73 -4.25
C THR A 80 -18.73 0.53 -4.67
N ILE A 81 -18.53 -0.45 -3.79
CA ILE A 81 -17.76 -1.67 -4.05
C ILE A 81 -18.70 -2.68 -4.73
N MET A 82 -18.57 -2.83 -6.04
CA MET A 82 -19.42 -3.72 -6.85
C MET A 82 -18.74 -5.06 -7.18
N SER A 83 -17.45 -5.17 -6.95
CA SER A 83 -16.65 -6.40 -7.06
C SER A 83 -16.87 -7.31 -5.84
N ASP A 84 -16.38 -8.55 -5.89
CA ASP A 84 -16.50 -9.52 -4.80
C ASP A 84 -15.41 -9.30 -3.73
N GLY A 85 -14.32 -8.62 -4.09
CA GLY A 85 -13.29 -8.19 -3.17
C GLY A 85 -12.44 -7.02 -3.62
N ILE A 86 -11.39 -6.77 -2.84
CA ILE A 86 -10.39 -5.73 -3.06
C ILE A 86 -9.00 -6.35 -2.92
N TRP A 87 -8.24 -6.45 -4.02
CA TRP A 87 -6.86 -6.95 -3.99
C TRP A 87 -5.95 -6.10 -3.10
N ILE A 88 -5.08 -6.81 -2.38
CA ILE A 88 -3.94 -6.27 -1.63
C ILE A 88 -2.66 -7.02 -2.04
N SER A 89 -1.50 -6.59 -1.54
CA SER A 89 -0.19 -7.05 -1.99
C SER A 89 0.14 -8.51 -1.64
N GLY A 90 -0.71 -9.18 -0.86
CA GLY A 90 -0.45 -10.54 -0.40
C GLY A 90 -0.52 -11.56 -1.53
N LEU A 91 0.46 -12.47 -1.59
CA LEU A 91 0.43 -13.64 -2.45
C LEU A 91 1.31 -14.78 -1.94
N THR A 92 1.17 -15.96 -2.53
CA THR A 92 2.07 -17.10 -2.34
C THR A 92 2.46 -17.73 -3.67
N TYR A 93 3.68 -18.25 -3.79
CA TYR A 93 4.24 -18.69 -5.08
C TYR A 93 4.45 -20.20 -5.21
N LEU A 94 4.78 -20.89 -4.12
CA LEU A 94 5.37 -22.25 -4.21
C LEU A 94 5.06 -23.16 -3.02
N VAL A 95 4.77 -22.60 -1.84
CA VAL A 95 4.50 -23.36 -0.63
C VAL A 95 3.14 -22.90 -0.12
N LYS A 96 2.18 -23.83 -0.11
CA LYS A 96 0.86 -23.57 0.48
C LYS A 96 1.06 -22.99 1.88
N ASP A 97 0.35 -21.91 2.19
CA ASP A 97 0.37 -21.22 3.47
C ASP A 97 1.66 -20.43 3.80
N ASP A 98 2.58 -20.25 2.84
CA ASP A 98 3.71 -19.30 2.96
C ASP A 98 3.43 -18.00 2.22
N TRP A 99 2.64 -17.14 2.88
CA TRP A 99 2.19 -15.86 2.34
C TRP A 99 3.25 -14.77 2.47
N GLN A 100 3.38 -13.95 1.43
CA GLN A 100 4.34 -12.86 1.33
C GLN A 100 3.69 -11.60 0.78
N TRP A 101 4.19 -10.45 1.17
CA TRP A 101 3.86 -9.17 0.54
C TRP A 101 4.64 -9.04 -0.76
N GLY A 102 3.97 -9.06 -1.90
CA GLY A 102 4.60 -9.02 -3.22
C GLY A 102 5.46 -7.78 -3.44
N PHE A 103 5.05 -6.64 -2.88
CA PHE A 103 5.83 -5.41 -2.95
C PHE A 103 7.07 -5.44 -2.03
N LYS A 104 6.90 -5.78 -0.74
CA LYS A 104 7.99 -5.79 0.24
C LYS A 104 8.93 -6.99 0.10
N ASN A 105 8.49 -8.05 -0.58
CA ASN A 105 9.15 -9.36 -0.61
C ASN A 105 9.47 -9.87 0.81
N THR A 106 8.53 -9.66 1.73
CA THR A 106 8.62 -10.08 3.14
C THR A 106 7.49 -11.04 3.46
N ARG A 107 7.73 -11.96 4.40
CA ARG A 107 6.72 -12.90 4.89
C ARG A 107 5.63 -12.15 5.66
N ILE A 108 4.38 -12.53 5.45
CA ILE A 108 3.25 -12.01 6.23
C ILE A 108 3.32 -12.60 7.65
N ALA A 109 3.43 -11.72 8.65
CA ALA A 109 3.52 -12.11 10.06
C ALA A 109 2.16 -12.08 10.77
N ASN A 110 1.37 -11.02 10.53
CA ASN A 110 0.02 -10.86 11.05
C ASN A 110 -0.99 -11.16 9.94
N THR A 111 -2.02 -11.93 10.28
CA THR A 111 -3.04 -12.34 9.32
C THR A 111 -4.42 -11.94 9.81
N PHE A 112 -5.26 -11.48 8.88
CA PHE A 112 -6.63 -11.05 9.17
C PHE A 112 -7.65 -11.83 8.33
N TRP A 113 -7.41 -13.13 8.16
CA TRP A 113 -8.27 -14.06 7.42
C TRP A 113 -9.70 -14.10 7.96
N ALA A 114 -10.67 -14.17 7.04
CA ALA A 114 -12.04 -14.47 7.37
C ALA A 114 -12.14 -15.88 7.98
N PRO A 115 -13.18 -16.18 8.78
CA PRO A 115 -13.38 -17.52 9.32
C PRO A 115 -13.45 -18.56 8.20
N GLY A 116 -12.49 -19.50 8.19
CA GLY A 116 -12.36 -20.55 7.18
C GLY A 116 -11.26 -20.32 6.16
N GLU A 117 -10.65 -19.13 6.12
CA GLU A 117 -9.58 -18.78 5.19
C GLU A 117 -8.17 -18.87 5.83
N PRO A 118 -7.11 -19.05 5.03
CA PRO A 118 -7.13 -19.34 3.60
C PRO A 118 -7.55 -20.79 3.33
N ASN A 119 -8.44 -21.00 2.35
CA ASN A 119 -9.00 -22.33 2.08
C ASN A 119 -8.36 -23.01 0.84
N ASN A 120 -7.70 -22.24 -0.02
CA ASN A 120 -7.14 -22.66 -1.30
C ASN A 120 -8.13 -23.46 -2.16
N ASP A 121 -9.33 -22.93 -2.40
CA ASP A 121 -10.38 -23.54 -3.19
C ASP A 121 -9.82 -23.90 -4.57
N ARG A 122 -10.20 -25.08 -5.06
CA ARG A 122 -9.72 -25.67 -6.33
C ARG A 122 -8.19 -25.76 -6.47
N SER A 123 -7.43 -25.52 -5.40
CA SER A 123 -5.97 -25.49 -5.39
C SER A 123 -5.36 -24.40 -6.30
N SER A 124 -6.04 -23.27 -6.48
CA SER A 124 -5.66 -22.17 -7.38
C SER A 124 -5.65 -20.78 -6.75
N GLN A 125 -5.97 -20.65 -5.45
CA GLN A 125 -6.09 -19.36 -4.79
C GLN A 125 -4.77 -18.96 -4.12
N PHE A 126 -4.07 -18.02 -4.74
CA PHE A 126 -2.69 -17.66 -4.38
C PHE A 126 -2.50 -16.15 -4.15
N CYS A 127 -3.57 -15.36 -4.21
CA CYS A 127 -3.53 -13.92 -4.01
C CYS A 127 -4.51 -13.50 -2.92
N VAL A 128 -4.18 -12.45 -2.18
CA VAL A 128 -4.97 -12.01 -1.03
C VAL A 128 -5.84 -10.81 -1.39
N MET A 129 -7.10 -10.86 -0.99
CA MET A 129 -8.03 -9.74 -1.08
C MET A 129 -8.80 -9.53 0.21
N TYR A 130 -9.33 -8.32 0.41
CA TYR A 130 -10.43 -8.09 1.34
C TYR A 130 -11.74 -8.56 0.70
N LYS A 131 -12.44 -9.49 1.34
CA LYS A 131 -13.74 -10.00 0.87
C LYS A 131 -14.86 -9.02 1.21
N LYS A 132 -15.65 -8.64 0.21
CA LYS A 132 -16.81 -7.76 0.40
C LYS A 132 -17.77 -8.31 1.46
N GLY A 133 -18.34 -7.41 2.27
CA GLY A 133 -19.27 -7.74 3.34
C GLY A 133 -18.60 -8.16 4.65
N SER A 134 -17.58 -9.03 4.62
CA SER A 134 -16.80 -9.38 5.82
C SER A 134 -15.72 -8.36 6.14
N TYR A 135 -15.08 -7.79 5.11
CA TYR A 135 -13.90 -6.93 5.22
C TYR A 135 -12.74 -7.58 5.98
N MET A 136 -12.68 -8.90 5.90
CA MET A 136 -11.55 -9.74 6.31
C MET A 136 -10.89 -10.34 5.08
N TRP A 137 -9.70 -10.90 5.24
CA TRP A 137 -8.93 -11.43 4.11
C TRP A 137 -9.49 -12.76 3.61
N ASP A 138 -9.37 -12.95 2.31
CA ASP A 138 -9.72 -14.16 1.58
C ASP A 138 -8.60 -14.42 0.58
N ASP A 139 -8.25 -15.69 0.39
CA ASP A 139 -7.39 -16.09 -0.71
C ASP A 139 -8.24 -16.32 -1.95
N ASN A 140 -7.82 -15.78 -3.09
CA ASN A 140 -8.55 -15.96 -4.32
C ASN A 140 -7.65 -16.19 -5.54
N GLU A 141 -8.23 -16.66 -6.64
CA GLU A 141 -7.51 -16.93 -7.89
C GLU A 141 -6.92 -15.62 -8.42
N CYS A 142 -5.61 -15.54 -8.57
CA CYS A 142 -4.92 -14.29 -8.96
C CYS A 142 -5.38 -13.71 -10.32
N GLN A 143 -6.06 -14.51 -11.15
CA GLN A 143 -6.59 -14.11 -12.45
C GLN A 143 -8.01 -13.54 -12.37
N ASP A 144 -8.70 -13.69 -11.23
CA ASP A 144 -9.99 -13.06 -11.01
C ASP A 144 -9.83 -11.54 -11.01
N THR A 145 -10.84 -10.85 -11.53
CA THR A 145 -10.81 -9.39 -11.65
C THR A 145 -11.57 -8.75 -10.52
N GLU A 146 -10.86 -8.00 -9.67
CA GLU A 146 -11.43 -7.33 -8.51
C GLU A 146 -11.04 -5.84 -8.51
N TYR A 147 -11.68 -5.06 -7.66
CA TYR A 147 -11.14 -3.74 -7.28
C TYR A 147 -9.86 -3.92 -6.47
N PHE A 148 -9.13 -2.85 -6.21
CA PHE A 148 -7.84 -2.97 -5.53
C PHE A 148 -7.48 -1.72 -4.73
N LEU A 149 -6.66 -1.93 -3.70
CA LEU A 149 -6.21 -0.87 -2.81
C LEU A 149 -4.75 -0.54 -3.11
N CYS A 150 -4.48 0.70 -3.52
CA CYS A 150 -3.12 1.21 -3.65
C CYS A 150 -2.69 1.95 -2.37
N GLU A 151 -1.43 1.83 -2.03
CA GLU A 151 -0.76 2.49 -0.92
C GLU A 151 0.50 3.22 -1.40
N LEU A 152 0.64 4.47 -0.95
CA LEU A 152 1.80 5.31 -1.13
C LEU A 152 2.41 5.58 0.25
N GLU A 153 3.60 5.06 0.49
CA GLU A 153 4.40 5.40 1.67
C GLU A 153 4.87 6.87 1.58
N LEU A 154 4.62 7.64 2.64
CA LEU A 154 5.15 8.98 2.81
C LEU A 154 6.59 8.87 3.32
N GLU A 155 7.56 9.36 2.54
CA GLU A 155 8.94 9.42 3.04
C GLU A 155 8.97 10.22 4.35
N SER A 156 9.43 9.60 5.44
CA SER A 156 9.88 10.37 6.59
C SER A 156 11.02 11.24 6.10
N ALA A 157 10.86 12.56 6.15
CA ALA A 157 11.89 13.51 5.74
C ALA A 157 13.27 12.98 6.15
N PRO A 158 14.23 12.82 5.21
CA PRO A 158 15.52 12.22 5.54
C PRO A 158 16.11 12.97 6.72
N GLY A 159 16.24 12.28 7.85
CA GLY A 159 16.95 12.80 9.00
C GLY A 159 18.30 13.29 8.50
N ILE A 160 18.59 14.57 8.72
CA ILE A 160 19.89 15.16 8.42
C ILE A 160 20.93 14.39 9.25
N VAL A 161 21.50 13.34 8.65
CA VAL A 161 22.71 12.68 9.15
C VAL A 161 23.84 13.28 8.34
N GLY A 162 24.52 14.23 8.97
CA GLY A 162 25.56 15.02 8.33
C GLY A 162 26.71 14.20 7.78
N LYS A 163 27.32 14.76 6.73
CA LYS A 163 28.76 14.82 6.48
C LYS A 163 29.05 16.05 5.63
#